data_AF-A0A8F0F7Z7-F1
#
_entry.id   AF-A0A8F0F7Z7-F1
#
_cell.length_a   1.000
_cell.length_b   1.000
_cell.length_c   1.000
_cell.angle_alpha   90.00
_cell.angle_beta   90.00
_cell.angle_gamma   90.00
#
_symmetry.space_group_name_H-M   'P 1'
#
loop_
_entity.id
_entity.type
_entity.pdbx_description
1 polymer ?
#
loop_
_entity_poly.entity_id
_entity_poly.type
_entity_poly.pdbx_seq_one_letter_code
_entity_poly.pdbx_strand_id
1 'polypeptide(L)'
;MVDNLIMILCSQAPMFEPFPAFDPNDFTTFDVLNMVVHFLKLALRQYYWILTLRLSIQWFPNINPYIHPMYSLLYATDFFLKEFEEIIPAILGMDMSSMCAFICLEWMIRTLESITFVNV
;
A
#
# COMPACT_ATOMS: atom_id res chain seq x y z
N MET A 1 10.90 -47.67 -33.32
CA MET A 1 10.19 -46.39 -33.60
C MET A 1 9.77 -45.69 -32.31
N VAL A 2 9.32 -46.45 -31.29
CA VAL A 2 8.94 -45.91 -29.97
C VAL A 2 10.15 -45.36 -29.19
N ASP A 3 11.33 -45.99 -29.25
CA ASP A 3 12.52 -45.53 -28.51
C ASP A 3 13.06 -44.17 -28.96
N ASN A 4 12.94 -43.87 -30.27
CA ASN A 4 13.28 -42.55 -30.81
C ASN A 4 12.27 -41.48 -30.38
N LEU A 5 10.99 -41.85 -30.22
CA LEU A 5 9.98 -40.92 -29.69
C LEU A 5 10.22 -40.62 -28.21
N ILE A 6 10.64 -41.59 -27.40
CA ILE A 6 10.97 -41.38 -25.98
C ILE A 6 12.17 -40.44 -25.83
N MET A 7 13.22 -40.60 -26.66
CA MET A 7 14.36 -39.68 -26.63
C MET A 7 14.00 -38.24 -27.03
N ILE A 8 13.12 -38.07 -28.03
CA ILE A 8 12.64 -36.74 -28.44
C ILE A 8 11.82 -36.08 -27.33
N LEU A 9 10.98 -36.85 -26.63
CA LEU A 9 10.19 -36.35 -25.49
C LEU A 9 11.07 -35.96 -24.28
N CYS A 10 12.13 -36.72 -23.97
CA CYS A 10 13.09 -36.34 -22.94
C CYS A 10 13.92 -35.10 -23.30
N SER A 11 14.20 -34.88 -24.59
CA SER A 11 14.90 -33.69 -25.09
C SER A 11 14.05 -32.41 -25.06
N GLN A 12 12.73 -32.54 -25.02
CA GLN A 12 11.78 -31.43 -25.04
C GLN A 12 11.08 -31.17 -23.70
N ALA A 13 11.37 -31.97 -22.68
CA ALA A 13 10.99 -31.61 -21.32
C ALA A 13 11.64 -30.25 -21.03
N PRO A 14 10.87 -29.21 -20.67
CA PRO A 14 11.50 -27.98 -20.21
C PRO A 14 12.38 -28.41 -19.05
N MET A 15 13.69 -28.23 -19.20
CA MET A 15 14.62 -28.41 -18.10
C MET A 15 14.01 -27.60 -16.96
N PHE A 16 13.56 -28.29 -15.92
CA PHE A 16 13.17 -27.62 -14.69
C PHE A 16 14.45 -26.99 -14.21
N GLU A 17 14.67 -25.73 -14.59
CA GLU A 17 15.71 -24.89 -14.02
C GLU A 17 15.53 -25.04 -12.51
N PRO A 18 16.49 -25.66 -11.80
CA PRO A 18 16.37 -25.80 -10.37
C PRO A 18 16.16 -24.39 -9.81
N PHE A 19 15.19 -24.22 -8.91
CA PHE A 19 14.98 -22.95 -8.23
C PHE A 19 16.35 -22.41 -7.80
N PRO A 20 16.72 -21.16 -8.16
CA PRO A 20 18.04 -20.64 -7.86
C PRO A 20 18.31 -20.88 -6.37
N ALA A 21 19.46 -21.47 -6.07
CA ALA A 21 19.82 -21.74 -4.70
C ALA A 21 19.76 -20.41 -3.93
N PHE A 22 19.01 -20.38 -2.83
CA PHE A 22 18.97 -19.23 -1.94
C PHE A 22 20.38 -19.01 -1.40
N ASP A 23 21.08 -18.00 -1.92
CA ASP A 23 22.37 -17.57 -1.39
C ASP A 23 22.12 -16.53 -0.29
N PRO A 24 22.34 -16.87 1.00
CA PRO A 24 22.15 -15.93 2.10
C PRO A 24 23.10 -14.72 2.03
N ASN A 25 24.11 -14.73 1.17
CA ASN A 25 25.05 -13.61 0.99
C ASN A 25 24.67 -12.68 -0.17
N ASP A 26 23.64 -12.99 -0.94
CA ASP A 26 23.17 -12.17 -2.07
C ASP A 26 22.24 -11.03 -1.64
N PHE A 27 21.91 -10.93 -0.33
CA PHE A 27 21.16 -9.80 0.20
C PHE A 27 22.00 -8.53 0.16
N THR A 28 21.86 -7.76 -0.92
CA THR A 28 22.46 -6.43 -1.02
C THR A 28 21.66 -5.43 -0.20
N THR A 29 22.32 -4.36 0.26
CA THR A 29 21.64 -3.27 1.00
C THR A 29 20.54 -2.62 0.15
N PHE A 30 20.65 -2.65 -1.18
CA PHE A 30 19.64 -2.14 -2.10
C PHE A 30 18.33 -2.93 -2.05
N ASP A 31 18.40 -4.25 -1.91
CA ASP A 31 17.21 -5.11 -1.82
C ASP A 31 16.45 -4.85 -0.52
N VAL A 32 17.18 -4.71 0.58
CA VAL A 32 16.59 -4.34 1.89
C VAL A 32 15.92 -2.98 1.79
N LEU A 33 16.56 -2.00 1.15
CA LEU A 33 16.02 -0.65 1.01
C LEU A 33 14.76 -0.65 0.14
N ASN A 34 14.76 -1.41 -0.97
CA ASN A 34 13.57 -1.60 -1.81
C ASN A 34 12.43 -2.26 -1.03
N MET A 35 12.70 -3.29 -0.23
CA MET A 35 11.68 -3.91 0.63
C MET A 35 11.07 -2.89 1.60
N VAL A 36 11.90 -2.09 2.29
CA VAL A 36 11.43 -1.04 3.22
C VAL A 36 10.54 -0.02 2.50
N VAL A 37 10.94 0.43 1.31
CA VAL A 37 10.13 1.35 0.49
C VAL A 37 8.80 0.70 0.07
N HIS A 38 8.79 -0.58 -0.28
CA HIS A 38 7.57 -1.32 -0.59
C HIS A 38 6.62 -1.41 0.61
N PHE A 39 7.13 -1.70 1.80
CA PHE A 39 6.31 -1.72 3.02
C PHE A 39 5.74 -0.34 3.35
N LEU A 40 6.52 0.73 3.18
CA LEU A 40 6.08 2.11 3.38
C LEU A 40 4.94 2.47 2.41
N LYS A 41 5.08 2.12 1.12
CA LYS A 41 4.02 2.29 0.10
C LYS A 41 2.74 1.57 0.49
N LEU A 42 2.85 0.32 0.96
CA LEU A 42 1.69 -0.48 1.39
C LEU A 42 0.99 0.15 2.59
N ALA A 43 1.75 0.62 3.59
CA ALA A 43 1.20 1.27 4.77
C ALA A 43 0.44 2.56 4.45
N LEU A 44 1.00 3.43 3.61
CA LEU A 44 0.33 4.66 3.16
C LEU A 44 -0.93 4.36 2.35
N ARG A 45 -0.88 3.35 1.46
CA ARG A 45 -2.04 2.92 0.68
C ARG A 45 -3.15 2.35 1.56
N GLN A 46 -2.79 1.61 2.62
CA GLN A 46 -3.77 1.14 3.61
C GLN A 46 -4.40 2.32 4.35
N TYR A 47 -3.61 3.34 4.71
CA TYR A 47 -4.10 4.53 5.38
C TYR A 47 -5.08 5.35 4.50
N TYR A 48 -4.82 5.43 3.19
CA TYR A 48 -5.75 6.03 2.22
C TYR A 48 -7.15 5.41 2.28
N TRP A 49 -7.22 4.08 2.34
CA TRP A 49 -8.49 3.36 2.45
C TRP A 49 -9.21 3.64 3.76
N ILE A 50 -8.48 3.75 4.88
CA ILE A 50 -9.04 4.08 6.20
C ILE A 50 -9.68 5.49 6.17
N LEU A 51 -9.00 6.48 5.60
CA LEU A 51 -9.58 7.82 5.40
C LEU A 51 -10.82 7.80 4.52
N THR A 52 -10.83 6.94 3.49
CA THR A 52 -11.99 6.79 2.58
C THR A 52 -13.19 6.22 3.31
N LEU A 53 -12.97 5.25 4.21
CA LEU A 53 -14.01 4.72 5.08
C LEU A 53 -14.54 5.80 6.03
N ARG A 54 -13.67 6.58 6.67
CA ARG A 54 -14.10 7.69 7.57
C ARG A 54 -14.99 8.68 6.83
N LEU A 55 -14.55 9.16 5.67
CA LEU A 55 -15.30 10.12 4.85
C LEU A 55 -16.65 9.55 4.44
N SER A 56 -16.68 8.28 4.04
CA SER A 56 -17.93 7.59 3.70
C SER A 56 -18.90 7.58 4.88
N ILE A 57 -18.42 7.23 6.09
CA ILE A 57 -19.25 7.17 7.31
C ILE A 57 -19.80 8.55 7.68
N GLN A 58 -18.97 9.60 7.64
CA GLN A 58 -19.39 10.97 7.95
C GLN A 58 -20.39 11.53 6.93
N TRP A 59 -20.33 11.07 5.68
CA TRP A 59 -21.30 11.44 4.65
C TRP A 59 -22.66 10.76 4.81
N PHE A 60 -22.78 9.69 5.59
CA PHE A 60 -24.07 9.05 5.89
C PHE A 60 -24.69 9.65 7.17
N PRO A 61 -25.68 10.58 7.06
CA PRO A 61 -26.25 11.26 8.22
C PRO A 61 -27.03 10.35 9.19
N ASN A 62 -27.31 9.11 8.80
CA ASN A 62 -28.05 8.14 9.60
C ASN A 62 -27.14 7.18 10.42
N ILE A 63 -25.82 7.23 10.23
CA ILE A 63 -24.88 6.38 10.98
C ILE A 63 -24.36 7.17 12.17
N ASN A 64 -24.50 6.62 13.38
CA ASN A 64 -23.89 7.19 14.58
C ASN A 64 -22.39 6.82 14.60
N PRO A 65 -21.46 7.77 14.42
CA PRO A 65 -20.01 7.49 14.42
C PRO A 65 -19.45 7.14 15.81
N TYR A 66 -20.20 7.39 16.88
CA TYR A 66 -19.79 7.13 18.27
C TYR A 66 -20.06 5.69 18.73
N ILE A 67 -20.36 4.78 17.81
CA ILE A 67 -20.44 3.35 18.10
C ILE A 67 -19.06 2.69 18.11
N HIS A 68 -18.87 1.68 18.94
CA HIS A 68 -17.56 1.17 19.36
C HIS A 68 -16.58 0.64 18.27
N PRO A 69 -16.95 0.22 17.04
CA PRO A 69 -15.95 -0.02 15.99
C PRO A 69 -15.67 1.20 15.10
N MET A 70 -16.55 2.20 15.09
CA MET A 70 -16.39 3.41 14.27
C MET A 70 -15.61 4.47 15.03
N TYR A 71 -15.81 4.57 16.36
CA TYR A 71 -15.07 5.50 17.19
C TYR A 71 -13.54 5.27 17.15
N SER A 72 -13.09 4.02 17.07
CA SER A 72 -11.66 3.71 16.93
C SER A 72 -11.09 4.19 15.59
N LEU A 73 -11.88 4.16 14.51
CA LEU A 73 -11.50 4.69 13.20
C LEU A 73 -11.36 6.22 13.24
N LEU A 74 -12.31 6.91 13.88
CA LEU A 74 -12.23 8.36 14.11
C LEU A 74 -10.97 8.67 14.91
N TYR A 75 -10.76 8.04 16.06
CA TYR A 75 -9.59 8.28 16.90
C TYR A 75 -8.26 8.03 16.17
N ALA A 76 -8.17 6.98 15.33
CA ALA A 76 -6.97 6.68 14.56
C ALA A 76 -6.69 7.69 13.44
N THR A 77 -7.73 8.32 12.88
CA THR A 77 -7.60 9.33 11.82
C THR A 77 -7.48 10.75 12.37
N ASP A 78 -8.05 11.02 13.53
CA ASP A 78 -8.02 12.32 14.19
C ASP A 78 -6.59 12.79 14.51
N PHE A 79 -5.69 11.87 14.88
CA PHE A 79 -4.28 12.22 15.11
C PHE A 79 -3.57 12.81 13.88
N PHE A 80 -4.03 12.51 12.68
CA PHE A 80 -3.45 13.05 11.44
C PHE A 80 -4.26 14.24 10.91
N LEU A 81 -5.58 14.23 11.13
CA LEU A 81 -6.48 15.24 10.62
C LEU A 81 -6.49 16.50 11.48
N LYS A 82 -6.16 16.39 12.76
CA LYS A 82 -6.08 17.54 13.67
C LYS A 82 -5.13 18.62 13.15
N GLU A 83 -3.99 18.23 12.57
CA GLU A 83 -3.01 19.15 11.99
C GLU A 83 -3.59 19.94 10.80
N PHE A 84 -4.49 19.32 10.02
CA PHE A 84 -5.15 19.98 8.90
C PHE A 84 -6.41 20.76 9.34
N GLU A 85 -7.10 20.32 10.39
CA GLU A 85 -8.27 20.99 10.97
C GLU A 85 -7.90 22.32 11.65
N GLU A 86 -6.71 22.41 12.26
CA GLU A 86 -6.22 23.67 12.83
C GLU A 86 -5.95 24.73 11.74
N ILE A 87 -5.65 24.30 10.52
CA ILE A 87 -5.35 25.18 9.38
C ILE A 87 -6.62 25.54 8.60
N ILE A 88 -7.55 24.59 8.44
CA ILE A 88 -8.72 24.70 7.57
C ILE A 88 -9.99 24.75 8.42
N PRO A 89 -10.71 25.89 8.47
CA PRO A 89 -11.99 25.95 9.16
C PRO A 89 -13.01 25.00 8.52
N ALA A 90 -13.81 24.32 9.34
CA ALA A 90 -14.89 23.45 8.86
C ALA A 90 -15.95 24.28 8.12
N ILE A 91 -15.99 24.16 6.79
CA ILE A 91 -16.97 24.87 5.94
C ILE A 91 -18.12 23.91 5.64
N LEU A 92 -19.36 24.34 5.95
CA LEU A 92 -20.61 23.65 5.60
C LEU A 92 -20.89 22.31 6.29
N GLY A 93 -20.25 22.02 7.44
CA GLY A 93 -20.44 20.74 8.13
C GLY A 93 -19.90 19.53 7.35
N MET A 94 -19.12 19.78 6.29
CA MET A 94 -18.35 18.79 5.57
C MET A 94 -16.89 18.86 6.03
N ASP A 95 -16.26 17.71 6.22
CA ASP A 95 -14.85 17.60 6.60
C ASP A 95 -13.92 17.95 5.43
N MET A 96 -13.65 19.25 5.26
CA MET A 96 -12.66 19.76 4.29
C MET A 96 -11.22 19.36 4.65
N SER A 97 -10.95 19.13 5.95
CA SER A 97 -9.67 18.60 6.42
C SER A 97 -9.34 17.25 5.75
N SER A 98 -10.31 16.33 5.72
CA SER A 98 -10.17 15.03 5.08
C SER A 98 -9.81 15.14 3.59
N MET A 99 -10.37 16.10 2.86
CA MET A 99 -10.02 16.33 1.45
C MET A 99 -8.58 16.81 1.27
N CYS A 100 -8.10 17.73 2.10
CA CYS A 100 -6.71 18.19 2.06
C CYS A 100 -5.74 17.05 2.38
N ALA A 101 -6.06 16.28 3.43
CA ALA A 101 -5.34 15.08 3.81
C ALA A 101 -5.24 14.06 2.66
N PHE A 102 -6.31 13.84 1.90
CA PHE A 102 -6.27 12.98 0.71
C PHE A 102 -5.27 13.46 -0.34
N ILE A 103 -5.28 14.75 -0.65
CA ILE A 103 -4.37 15.34 -1.63
C ILE A 103 -2.92 15.18 -1.16
N CYS A 104 -2.65 15.47 0.10
CA CYS A 104 -1.33 15.31 0.70
C CYS A 104 -0.86 13.85 0.63
N LEU A 105 -1.72 12.91 1.02
CA LEU A 105 -1.39 11.49 1.05
C LEU A 105 -1.14 10.92 -0.36
N GLU A 106 -1.98 11.27 -1.33
CA GLU A 106 -1.79 10.88 -2.73
C GLU A 106 -0.47 11.41 -3.28
N TRP A 107 -0.09 12.63 -2.90
CA TRP A 107 1.18 13.21 -3.30
C TRP A 107 2.38 12.47 -2.67
N MET A 108 2.28 12.10 -1.39
CA MET A 108 3.29 11.25 -0.71
C MET A 108 3.42 9.86 -1.36
N ILE A 109 2.30 9.23 -1.72
CA ILE A 109 2.32 7.91 -2.38
C ILE A 109 3.00 8.01 -3.75
N ARG A 110 2.62 8.99 -4.57
CA ARG A 110 3.21 9.20 -5.90
C ARG A 110 4.70 9.49 -5.86
N THR A 111 5.15 10.31 -4.91
CA THR A 111 6.57 10.62 -4.74
C THR A 111 7.35 9.37 -4.34
N LEU A 112 6.84 8.56 -3.41
CA LEU A 112 7.44 7.26 -3.08
C LEU A 112 7.46 6.30 -4.27
N GLU A 113 6.41 6.25 -5.07
CA GLU A 113 6.33 5.37 -6.25
C GLU A 113 7.39 5.72 -7.28
N SER A 114 7.68 7.01 -7.46
CA SER A 114 8.76 7.46 -8.34
C SER A 114 10.16 7.06 -7.86
N ILE A 115 10.31 6.75 -6.57
CA ILE A 115 11.57 6.31 -5.97
C ILE A 115 11.64 4.78 -6.10
N THR A 116 12.43 4.33 -7.06
CA THR A 116 12.84 2.92 -7.20
C THR A 116 14.35 2.86 -7.29
N PHE A 117 14.98 2.11 -6.38
CA PHE A 117 16.43 1.94 -6.40
C PHE A 117 16.75 0.75 -7.29
N VAL A 118 17.29 1.03 -8.47
CA VAL A 118 17.83 0.01 -9.37
C VAL A 118 19.33 -0.05 -9.16
N ASN A 119 19.84 -1.25 -8.93
CA ASN A 119 21.27 -1.50 -8.93
C ASN A 119 21.76 -1.46 -10.39
N VAL A 120 22.65 -0.52 -10.73
CA VAL A 120 23.25 -0.35 -12.06
C VAL A 120 24.63 -0.98 -12.06
#